data_AF-A0A2I0PGX4-F1
#
_entry.id   AF-A0A2I0PGX4-F1
#
_cell.length_a   1.000
_cell.length_b   1.000
_cell.length_c   1.000
_cell.angle_alpha   90.00
_cell.angle_beta   90.00
_cell.angle_gamma   90.00
#
_symmetry.space_group_name_H-M   'P 1'
#
loop_
_entity.id
_entity.type
_entity.pdbx_description
1 polymer ?
#
loop_
_entity_poly.entity_id
_entity_poly.type
_entity_poly.pdbx_seq_one_letter_code
_entity_poly.pdbx_strand_id
1 'polypeptide(L)'
;MSAREFDPHISIDPITHAKDGDYYIKQIEIEHLRRKIETPFKVLAGNGINVEDVSPVSGMIAQPFLEYQKFITDIRSWNSLYHLLNEAGPDRVHGLDSFFNIKKRMWNSALTTVSLVFPKNPFKEFSVGSGETKKTFPGLDENSYICLLDYIHSASKAFVLCPDVRLEKKDDINTTQYLAFVDQSIKILMDRNNRPIFAPLHIELSKKNLEAILSHYKTQGYTNIWIDFDAKSCNDTYSSRLKTIIHLIDKIMGNSNATLYFSHIKKELLPHVQENKAAASDILTQFLGADFIGTDREPWRPFLGNLYNDDALAERASKNNFATKDAYLEAHTFHKHRIFDPDSYYYLNLDHYPQSLPISDSTLLKDNAVNQFLNSTLMHLEVERTKKTISETKSVKKYLNTKAAIQENPDIMDNIVVPQRAPDLMDFLGNL
;
A
#
# COMPACT_ATOMS: atom_id res chain seq x y z
N MET A 1 36.25 -15.09 4.18
CA MET A 1 35.35 -13.94 3.95
C MET A 1 33.96 -14.41 4.31
N SER A 2 33.47 -14.02 5.49
CA SER A 2 32.17 -14.40 6.03
C SER A 2 31.05 -13.80 5.18
N ALA A 3 29.89 -14.47 5.18
CA ALA A 3 28.66 -13.99 4.59
C ALA A 3 28.45 -12.51 4.96
N ARG A 4 28.27 -11.64 3.96
CA ARG A 4 27.88 -10.25 4.14
C ARG A 4 26.59 -10.26 4.98
N GLU A 5 26.65 -9.70 6.18
CA GLU A 5 25.45 -9.32 6.92
C GLU A 5 24.61 -8.45 5.98
N PHE A 6 23.33 -8.78 5.82
CA PHE A 6 22.40 -7.92 5.10
C PHE A 6 22.46 -6.54 5.75
N ASP A 7 22.91 -5.54 4.99
CA ASP A 7 22.99 -4.15 5.46
C ASP A 7 21.73 -3.43 4.97
N PRO A 8 20.72 -3.25 5.85
CA PRO A 8 19.47 -2.63 5.48
C PRO A 8 19.59 -1.13 5.14
N HIS A 9 20.78 -0.51 5.14
CA HIS A 9 21.11 0.86 4.65
C HIS A 9 20.05 1.95 4.91
N ILE A 10 19.30 1.79 6.00
CA ILE A 10 18.29 2.72 6.50
C ILE A 10 18.65 2.97 7.94
N SER A 11 19.23 4.13 8.22
CA SER A 11 19.38 4.60 9.60
C SER A 11 18.07 5.24 10.05
N ILE A 12 17.71 5.05 11.31
CA ILE A 12 16.45 5.51 11.89
C ILE A 12 16.77 6.28 13.17
N ASP A 13 16.53 7.59 13.16
CA ASP A 13 16.70 8.46 14.31
C ASP A 13 15.33 9.01 14.75
N PRO A 14 14.80 8.65 15.94
CA PRO A 14 13.57 9.24 16.44
C PRO A 14 13.72 10.75 16.66
N ILE A 15 12.84 11.56 16.06
CA ILE A 15 12.80 13.03 16.24
C ILE A 15 11.81 13.40 17.33
N THR A 16 10.59 12.90 17.23
CA THR A 16 9.55 13.17 18.23
C THR A 16 8.51 12.05 18.29
N HIS A 17 7.83 11.96 19.42
CA HIS A 17 6.73 11.05 19.67
C HIS A 17 5.55 11.82 20.27
N ALA A 18 4.33 11.44 19.91
CA ALA A 18 3.13 11.97 20.54
C ALA A 18 2.94 11.41 21.96
N LYS A 19 2.17 12.08 22.81
CA LYS A 19 1.94 11.63 24.20
C LYS A 19 0.78 10.65 24.35
N ASP A 20 -0.11 10.60 23.37
CA ASP A 20 -1.44 10.01 23.46
C ASP A 20 -1.74 9.01 22.33
N GLY A 21 -0.74 8.57 21.57
CA GLY A 21 -0.88 7.57 20.52
C GLY A 21 0.46 7.15 19.94
N ASP A 22 0.47 6.07 19.16
CA ASP A 22 1.68 5.48 18.55
C ASP A 22 2.12 6.24 17.28
N TYR A 23 2.19 7.57 17.37
CA TYR A 23 2.65 8.44 16.28
C TYR A 23 4.09 8.88 16.53
N TYR A 24 5.00 8.34 15.72
CA TYR A 24 6.42 8.64 15.76
C TYR A 24 6.83 9.41 14.52
N ILE A 25 7.53 10.51 14.73
CA ILE A 25 8.27 11.18 13.67
C ILE A 25 9.72 10.72 13.79
N LYS A 26 10.19 10.03 12.75
CA LYS A 26 11.57 9.53 12.66
C LYS A 26 12.26 10.19 11.48
N GLN A 27 13.56 10.44 11.60
CA GLN A 27 14.41 10.73 10.46
C GLN A 27 14.94 9.41 9.93
N ILE A 28 14.70 9.16 8.65
CA ILE A 28 15.26 8.04 7.91
C ILE A 28 16.31 8.56 6.93
N GLU A 29 17.51 7.98 6.95
CA GLU A 29 18.50 8.20 5.90
C GLU A 29 18.50 7.04 4.91
N ILE A 30 18.26 7.34 3.63
CA ILE A 30 18.48 6.40 2.54
C ILE A 30 19.91 6.61 2.05
N GLU A 31 20.84 5.79 2.54
CA GLU A 31 22.29 6.03 2.44
C GLU A 31 22.78 6.18 0.99
N HIS A 32 22.34 5.32 0.07
CA HIS A 32 22.77 5.38 -1.34
C HIS A 32 22.28 6.63 -2.06
N LEU A 33 21.22 7.27 -1.56
CA LEU A 33 20.72 8.55 -2.06
C LEU A 33 21.30 9.74 -1.31
N ARG A 34 21.98 9.51 -0.16
CA ARG A 34 22.38 10.55 0.81
C ARG A 34 21.22 11.49 1.13
N ARG A 35 20.03 10.92 1.26
CA ARG A 35 18.78 11.66 1.44
C ARG A 35 18.18 11.32 2.79
N LYS A 36 17.89 12.36 3.56
CA LYS A 36 17.16 12.28 4.83
C LYS A 36 15.69 12.60 4.60
N ILE A 37 14.80 11.83 5.24
CA ILE A 37 13.35 11.91 5.09
C ILE A 37 12.73 11.81 6.46
N GLU A 38 11.72 12.63 6.75
CA GLU A 38 10.94 12.51 7.98
C GLU A 38 9.70 11.63 7.75
N THR A 39 9.53 10.62 8.59
CA THR A 39 8.36 9.73 8.59
C THR A 39 7.28 10.19 9.57
N PRO A 40 6.00 9.79 9.41
CA PRO A 40 5.45 9.05 8.27
C PRO A 40 5.63 9.82 6.95
N PHE A 41 5.90 9.09 5.86
CA PHE A 41 6.08 9.67 4.53
C PHE A 41 5.11 9.04 3.52
N LYS A 42 4.29 9.87 2.85
CA LYS A 42 3.38 9.40 1.80
C LYS A 42 4.11 9.28 0.46
N VAL A 43 4.14 8.06 -0.07
CA VAL A 43 4.54 7.73 -1.44
C VAL A 43 3.33 7.86 -2.37
N LEU A 44 3.53 8.40 -3.56
CA LEU A 44 2.47 8.69 -4.52
C LEU A 44 2.24 7.51 -5.48
N ALA A 45 1.02 7.37 -5.98
CA ALA A 45 0.73 6.45 -7.08
C ALA A 45 1.50 6.85 -8.35
N GLY A 46 2.20 5.89 -8.98
CA GLY A 46 2.94 6.11 -10.23
C GLY A 46 2.23 5.56 -11.48
N ASN A 47 1.33 4.59 -11.32
CA ASN A 47 0.74 3.83 -12.42
C ASN A 47 -0.02 4.71 -13.43
N GLY A 48 0.41 4.68 -14.69
CA GLY A 48 -0.37 5.17 -15.82
C GLY A 48 -0.40 6.70 -16.01
N ILE A 49 0.29 7.46 -15.17
CA ILE A 49 0.18 8.93 -15.14
C ILE A 49 1.01 9.58 -16.24
N ASN A 50 0.38 10.39 -17.10
CA ASN A 50 1.09 11.30 -17.99
C ASN A 50 1.38 12.61 -17.26
N VAL A 51 2.59 13.17 -17.45
CA VAL A 51 3.05 14.38 -16.75
C VAL A 51 2.12 15.56 -17.02
N GLU A 52 1.62 15.65 -18.26
CA GLU A 52 0.82 16.77 -18.75
C GLU A 52 -0.51 16.86 -17.98
N ASP A 53 -1.15 15.72 -17.73
CA ASP A 53 -2.45 15.61 -17.06
C ASP A 53 -2.36 15.95 -15.55
N VAL A 54 -1.18 15.83 -14.95
CA VAL A 54 -0.91 16.15 -13.54
C VAL A 54 -0.03 17.39 -13.35
N SER A 55 0.28 18.11 -14.43
CA SER A 55 1.13 19.29 -14.38
C SER A 55 0.68 20.35 -13.34
N PRO A 56 -0.64 20.57 -13.09
CA PRO A 56 -1.09 21.53 -12.07
C PRO A 56 -0.70 21.16 -10.62
N VAL A 57 -0.41 19.88 -10.35
CA VAL A 57 -0.12 19.38 -8.99
C VAL A 57 1.26 18.74 -8.86
N SER A 58 1.90 18.36 -9.97
CA SER A 58 3.21 17.71 -9.97
C SER A 58 4.33 18.54 -9.31
N GLY A 59 4.21 19.88 -9.33
CA GLY A 59 5.15 20.80 -8.71
C GLY A 59 4.93 21.03 -7.21
N MET A 60 3.85 20.50 -6.62
CA MET A 60 3.56 20.68 -5.19
C MET A 60 4.54 19.90 -4.29
N ILE A 61 5.23 18.90 -4.85
CA ILE A 61 6.19 18.06 -4.14
C ILE A 61 7.50 18.08 -4.93
N ALA A 62 8.55 18.69 -4.35
CA ALA A 62 9.80 18.96 -5.08
C ALA A 62 10.52 17.69 -5.59
N GLN A 63 10.44 16.59 -4.84
CA GLN A 63 11.04 15.30 -5.22
C GLN A 63 10.16 14.14 -4.72
N PRO A 64 9.11 13.78 -5.47
CA PRO A 64 8.15 12.77 -5.06
C PRO A 64 8.77 11.37 -5.13
N PHE A 65 8.19 10.47 -4.33
CA PHE A 65 8.41 9.03 -4.44
C PHE A 65 7.19 8.45 -5.15
N LEU A 66 7.39 7.68 -6.20
CA LEU A 66 6.32 7.01 -6.94
C LEU A 66 6.38 5.51 -6.72
N GLU A 67 5.28 4.90 -6.32
CA GLU A 67 5.10 3.45 -6.32
C GLU A 67 4.34 3.02 -7.59
N TYR A 68 4.95 2.13 -8.36
CA TYR A 68 4.33 1.45 -9.49
C TYR A 68 3.89 0.06 -9.05
N GLN A 69 2.61 -0.09 -8.72
CA GLN A 69 2.06 -1.33 -8.22
C GLN A 69 1.55 -2.25 -9.33
N LYS A 70 1.74 -3.56 -9.18
CA LYS A 70 1.12 -4.56 -10.04
C LYS A 70 0.68 -5.76 -9.22
N PHE A 71 -0.56 -6.18 -9.43
CA PHE A 71 -1.06 -7.45 -8.91
C PHE A 71 -1.36 -8.37 -10.07
N ILE A 72 -0.94 -9.62 -9.98
CA ILE A 72 -1.29 -10.63 -10.98
C ILE A 72 -2.71 -11.12 -10.69
N THR A 73 -3.70 -10.46 -11.30
CA THR A 73 -5.14 -10.64 -11.00
C THR A 73 -5.76 -11.80 -11.76
N ASP A 74 -5.26 -12.08 -12.96
CA ASP A 74 -5.91 -12.97 -13.90
C ASP A 74 -4.93 -13.60 -14.91
N ILE A 75 -5.47 -14.52 -15.69
CA ILE A 75 -4.80 -15.23 -16.77
C ILE A 75 -4.15 -14.31 -17.82
N ARG A 76 -4.74 -13.15 -18.12
CA ARG A 76 -4.19 -12.22 -19.12
C ARG A 76 -2.94 -11.57 -18.56
N SER A 77 -2.99 -11.13 -17.31
CA SER A 77 -1.83 -10.58 -16.61
C SER A 77 -0.71 -11.61 -16.45
N TRP A 78 -1.05 -12.88 -16.14
CA TRP A 78 -0.07 -13.98 -16.08
C TRP A 78 0.59 -14.24 -17.43
N ASN A 79 -0.20 -14.41 -18.49
CA ASN A 79 0.31 -14.70 -19.84
C ASN A 79 1.15 -13.56 -20.40
N SER A 80 0.71 -12.32 -20.17
CA SER A 80 1.48 -11.15 -20.56
C SER A 80 2.85 -11.15 -19.88
N LEU A 81 2.90 -11.40 -18.57
CA LEU A 81 4.18 -11.48 -17.86
C LEU A 81 5.05 -12.64 -18.38
N TYR A 82 4.47 -13.84 -18.52
CA TYR A 82 5.19 -15.00 -19.00
C TYR A 82 5.83 -14.77 -20.37
N HIS A 83 5.07 -14.25 -21.33
CA HIS A 83 5.56 -13.91 -22.67
C HIS A 83 6.69 -12.87 -22.59
N LEU A 84 6.55 -11.83 -21.77
CA LEU A 84 7.59 -10.80 -21.61
C LEU A 84 8.91 -11.38 -21.10
N LEU A 85 8.84 -12.32 -20.16
CA LEU A 85 10.03 -12.91 -19.56
C LEU A 85 10.69 -13.95 -20.48
N ASN A 86 9.89 -14.77 -21.17
CA ASN A 86 10.39 -15.92 -21.94
C ASN A 86 10.61 -15.62 -23.43
N GLU A 87 9.74 -14.82 -24.05
CA GLU A 87 9.60 -14.78 -25.51
C GLU A 87 9.92 -13.40 -26.11
N ALA A 88 9.73 -12.31 -25.36
CA ALA A 88 9.82 -10.95 -25.89
C ALA A 88 11.23 -10.47 -26.27
N GLY A 89 12.29 -11.20 -25.93
CA GLY A 89 13.66 -10.89 -26.34
C GLY A 89 14.07 -9.43 -26.06
N PRO A 90 14.54 -8.65 -27.06
CA PRO A 90 14.95 -7.25 -26.89
C PRO A 90 13.83 -6.31 -26.42
N ASP A 91 12.56 -6.60 -26.72
CA ASP A 91 11.43 -5.74 -26.37
C ASP A 91 10.98 -5.92 -24.91
N ARG A 92 11.59 -6.86 -24.18
CA ARG A 92 11.25 -7.21 -22.79
C ARG A 92 11.15 -5.98 -21.88
N VAL A 93 12.15 -5.10 -21.88
CA VAL A 93 12.18 -3.95 -20.96
C VAL A 93 11.03 -2.99 -21.25
N HIS A 94 10.79 -2.68 -22.53
CA HIS A 94 9.69 -1.79 -22.92
C HIS A 94 8.31 -2.41 -22.64
N GLY A 95 8.19 -3.73 -22.86
CA GLY A 95 6.99 -4.47 -22.52
C GLY A 95 6.74 -4.54 -21.00
N LEU A 96 7.79 -4.64 -20.19
CA LEU A 96 7.69 -4.56 -18.72
C LEU A 96 7.35 -3.14 -18.25
N ASP A 97 7.88 -2.08 -18.88
CA ASP A 97 7.45 -0.70 -18.62
C ASP A 97 5.93 -0.59 -18.79
N SER A 98 5.42 -1.13 -19.91
CA SER A 98 3.99 -1.16 -20.22
C SER A 98 3.21 -2.03 -19.25
N PHE A 99 3.75 -3.17 -18.85
CA PHE A 99 3.13 -4.09 -17.89
C PHE A 99 2.91 -3.45 -16.52
N PHE A 100 3.90 -2.70 -16.02
CA PHE A 100 3.82 -1.95 -14.76
C PHE A 100 3.15 -0.57 -14.92
N ASN A 101 2.67 -0.23 -16.13
CA ASN A 101 2.11 1.07 -16.48
C ASN A 101 3.08 2.25 -16.17
N ILE A 102 4.38 2.07 -16.41
CA ILE A 102 5.39 3.10 -16.20
C ILE A 102 5.42 4.08 -17.39
N LYS A 103 5.24 5.36 -17.09
CA LYS A 103 5.40 6.45 -18.07
C LYS A 103 6.78 7.10 -17.87
N LYS A 104 7.67 6.94 -18.86
CA LYS A 104 9.10 7.31 -18.75
C LYS A 104 9.37 8.75 -18.31
N ARG A 105 8.56 9.73 -18.74
CA ARG A 105 8.77 11.14 -18.36
C ARG A 105 8.61 11.36 -16.85
N MET A 106 7.51 10.87 -16.25
CA MET A 106 7.30 10.89 -14.79
C MET A 106 8.35 10.05 -14.06
N TRP A 107 8.66 8.87 -14.59
CA TRP A 107 9.65 7.97 -14.00
C TRP A 107 11.03 8.62 -13.88
N ASN A 108 11.45 9.41 -14.87
CA ASN A 108 12.76 10.05 -14.89
C ASN A 108 12.92 11.20 -13.90
N SER A 109 11.84 11.89 -13.52
CA SER A 109 11.88 13.04 -12.62
C SER A 109 11.69 12.70 -11.13
N ALA A 110 11.42 11.43 -10.80
CA ALA A 110 11.08 11.02 -9.45
C ALA A 110 11.98 9.89 -8.93
N LEU A 111 11.96 9.71 -7.60
CA LEU A 111 12.39 8.47 -6.98
C LEU A 111 11.24 7.47 -7.09
N THR A 112 11.57 6.18 -7.25
CA THR A 112 10.58 5.18 -7.65
C THR A 112 10.77 3.88 -6.91
N THR A 113 9.67 3.16 -6.73
CA THR A 113 9.64 1.78 -6.25
C THR A 113 8.60 0.99 -7.03
N VAL A 114 8.77 -0.32 -7.12
CA VAL A 114 7.84 -1.23 -7.80
C VAL A 114 7.37 -2.28 -6.81
N SER A 115 6.05 -2.38 -6.62
CA SER A 115 5.42 -3.47 -5.87
C SER A 115 4.82 -4.49 -6.84
N LEU A 116 5.11 -5.77 -6.60
CA LEU A 116 4.54 -6.88 -7.36
C LEU A 116 4.02 -7.94 -6.40
N VAL A 117 2.78 -8.39 -6.60
CA VAL A 117 2.19 -9.46 -5.78
C VAL A 117 1.62 -10.54 -6.68
N PHE A 118 2.02 -11.78 -6.39
CA PHE A 118 1.50 -12.97 -7.01
C PHE A 118 0.35 -13.56 -6.15
N PRO A 119 -0.74 -14.01 -6.78
CA PRO A 119 -1.87 -14.61 -6.08
C PRO A 119 -1.57 -16.02 -5.56
N LYS A 120 -0.50 -16.66 -6.06
CA LYS A 120 0.01 -17.98 -5.69
C LYS A 120 1.48 -18.12 -6.09
N ASN A 121 2.11 -19.22 -5.69
CA ASN A 121 3.51 -19.51 -5.98
C ASN A 121 3.79 -19.40 -7.51
N PRO A 122 4.68 -18.50 -7.95
CA PRO A 122 4.87 -18.22 -9.36
C PRO A 122 5.64 -19.30 -10.12
N PHE A 123 6.30 -20.22 -9.41
CA PHE A 123 7.02 -21.34 -10.01
C PHE A 123 6.15 -22.57 -10.26
N LYS A 124 4.89 -22.56 -9.80
CA LYS A 124 3.92 -23.63 -10.05
C LYS A 124 3.02 -23.27 -11.22
N GLU A 125 2.48 -24.31 -11.87
CA GLU A 125 1.53 -24.13 -12.95
C GLU A 125 0.29 -23.34 -12.51
N PHE A 126 -0.12 -22.41 -13.37
CA PHE A 126 -1.29 -21.58 -13.17
C PHE A 126 -2.45 -22.14 -13.98
N SER A 127 -3.42 -22.81 -13.34
CA SER A 127 -4.65 -23.25 -14.01
C SER A 127 -5.85 -22.34 -13.68
N VAL A 128 -6.68 -22.03 -14.68
CA VAL A 128 -7.96 -21.31 -14.54
C VAL A 128 -9.05 -21.99 -15.35
N GLY A 129 -10.26 -22.03 -14.80
CA GLY A 129 -11.42 -22.68 -15.40
C GLY A 129 -11.68 -24.08 -14.82
N SER A 130 -12.79 -24.69 -15.25
CA SER A 130 -13.18 -26.04 -14.87
C SER A 130 -13.60 -26.83 -16.11
N GLY A 131 -13.42 -28.16 -16.06
CA GLY A 131 -13.73 -29.06 -17.18
C GLY A 131 -12.99 -28.67 -18.46
N GLU A 132 -13.72 -28.62 -19.57
CA GLU A 132 -13.20 -28.35 -20.93
C GLU A 132 -12.66 -26.91 -21.12
N THR A 133 -12.97 -25.98 -20.21
CA THR A 133 -12.46 -24.60 -20.26
C THR A 133 -11.17 -24.39 -19.47
N LYS A 134 -10.65 -25.45 -18.83
CA LYS A 134 -9.44 -25.38 -18.02
C LYS A 134 -8.25 -25.06 -18.91
N LYS A 135 -7.67 -23.88 -18.73
CA LYS A 135 -6.39 -23.49 -19.33
C LYS A 135 -5.31 -23.55 -18.26
N THR A 136 -4.21 -24.22 -18.58
CA THR A 136 -3.05 -24.37 -17.71
C THR A 136 -1.86 -23.66 -18.34
N PHE A 137 -1.17 -22.87 -17.52
CA PHE A 137 0.01 -22.12 -17.92
C PHE A 137 1.20 -22.61 -17.11
N PRO A 138 2.38 -22.70 -17.73
CA PRO A 138 3.60 -23.04 -17.02
C PRO A 138 3.89 -22.00 -15.92
N GLY A 139 4.53 -22.47 -14.85
CA GLY A 139 5.18 -21.60 -13.89
C GLY A 139 6.36 -20.87 -14.52
N LEU A 140 6.83 -19.81 -13.87
CA LEU A 140 8.09 -19.18 -14.23
C LEU A 140 9.23 -20.16 -13.92
N ASP A 141 10.23 -20.23 -14.80
CA ASP A 141 11.51 -20.82 -14.45
C ASP A 141 12.40 -19.82 -13.67
N GLU A 142 13.50 -20.32 -13.11
CA GLU A 142 14.42 -19.51 -12.31
C GLU A 142 15.04 -18.34 -13.09
N ASN A 143 15.42 -18.54 -14.35
CA ASN A 143 16.04 -17.49 -15.17
C ASN A 143 15.02 -16.40 -15.52
N SER A 144 13.80 -16.79 -15.86
CA SER A 144 12.68 -15.87 -16.09
C SER A 144 12.39 -15.03 -14.85
N TYR A 145 12.42 -15.65 -13.67
CA TYR A 145 12.22 -14.94 -12.41
C TYR A 145 13.37 -14.00 -12.06
N ILE A 146 14.63 -14.42 -12.27
CA ILE A 146 15.80 -13.53 -12.12
C ILE A 146 15.67 -12.31 -13.04
N CYS A 147 15.26 -12.50 -14.31
CA CYS A 147 15.05 -11.40 -15.24
C CYS A 147 13.99 -10.40 -14.73
N LEU A 148 12.93 -10.90 -14.08
CA LEU A 148 11.91 -10.06 -13.47
C LEU A 148 12.48 -9.26 -12.28
N LEU A 149 13.24 -9.90 -11.40
CA LEU A 149 13.87 -9.23 -10.26
C LEU A 149 14.90 -8.18 -10.70
N ASP A 150 15.67 -8.46 -11.75
CA ASP A 150 16.60 -7.49 -12.36
C ASP A 150 15.87 -6.25 -12.86
N TYR A 151 14.71 -6.45 -13.52
CA TYR A 151 13.88 -5.33 -13.95
C TYR A 151 13.33 -4.54 -12.75
N ILE A 152 12.76 -5.22 -11.74
CA ILE A 152 12.21 -4.57 -10.54
C ILE A 152 13.30 -3.75 -9.83
N HIS A 153 14.49 -4.31 -9.67
CA HIS A 153 15.65 -3.62 -9.15
C HIS A 153 15.97 -2.38 -10.00
N SER A 154 16.10 -2.53 -11.33
CA SER A 154 16.41 -1.39 -12.22
C SER A 154 15.34 -0.28 -12.18
N ALA A 155 14.07 -0.64 -12.05
CA ALA A 155 12.94 0.29 -12.05
C ALA A 155 12.77 1.02 -10.70
N SER A 156 13.33 0.49 -9.61
CA SER A 156 13.14 0.98 -8.24
C SER A 156 14.31 1.82 -7.73
N LYS A 157 14.29 3.14 -7.96
CA LYS A 157 15.36 4.08 -7.60
C LYS A 157 15.48 4.38 -6.10
N ALA A 158 14.36 4.30 -5.37
CA ALA A 158 14.30 4.62 -3.94
C ALA A 158 14.76 3.44 -3.08
N PHE A 159 13.99 2.37 -3.09
CA PHE A 159 14.21 1.11 -2.38
C PHE A 159 13.43 0.04 -3.15
N VAL A 160 13.74 -1.23 -2.89
CA VAL A 160 13.10 -2.35 -3.58
C VAL A 160 12.07 -2.98 -2.66
N LEU A 161 10.83 -3.14 -3.15
CA LEU A 161 9.85 -4.01 -2.50
C LEU A 161 10.04 -5.41 -3.08
N CYS A 162 10.51 -6.36 -2.26
CA CYS A 162 10.66 -7.74 -2.69
C CYS A 162 9.27 -8.27 -3.10
N PRO A 163 9.10 -8.87 -4.30
CA PRO A 163 7.80 -9.37 -4.72
C PRO A 163 7.18 -10.28 -3.67
N ASP A 164 5.86 -10.17 -3.51
CA ASP A 164 5.12 -10.95 -2.54
C ASP A 164 4.33 -12.08 -3.19
N VAL A 165 4.03 -13.11 -2.42
CA VAL A 165 3.18 -14.24 -2.79
C VAL A 165 2.16 -14.44 -1.68
N ARG A 166 0.87 -14.44 -2.02
CA ARG A 166 -0.18 -14.67 -1.02
C ARG A 166 -0.03 -16.01 -0.31
N LEU A 167 0.14 -15.94 1.01
CA LEU A 167 0.07 -17.07 1.92
C LEU A 167 -1.40 -17.41 2.24
N GLU A 168 -1.70 -18.69 2.53
CA GLU A 168 -2.96 -19.16 3.14
C GLU A 168 -4.24 -19.22 2.25
N LYS A 169 -4.13 -19.36 0.92
CA LYS A 169 -5.19 -20.04 0.16
C LYS A 169 -4.91 -21.54 0.17
N LYS A 170 -5.89 -22.36 0.57
CA LYS A 170 -5.80 -23.83 0.65
C LYS A 170 -4.97 -24.37 -0.54
N ASP A 171 -3.85 -25.03 -0.22
CA ASP A 171 -2.98 -25.81 -1.10
C ASP A 171 -1.97 -25.09 -2.02
N ASP A 172 -1.81 -23.75 -1.96
CA ASP A 172 -0.88 -23.05 -2.87
C ASP A 172 0.57 -22.98 -2.36
N ILE A 173 0.81 -22.41 -1.18
CA ILE A 173 2.15 -22.22 -0.57
C ILE A 173 2.06 -22.27 0.96
N ASN A 174 2.98 -23.01 1.60
CA ASN A 174 3.10 -23.04 3.07
C ASN A 174 4.18 -22.06 3.57
N THR A 175 4.24 -21.83 4.89
CA THR A 175 5.16 -20.87 5.51
C THR A 175 6.63 -21.13 5.17
N THR A 176 7.07 -22.39 5.13
CA THR A 176 8.45 -22.75 4.75
C THR A 176 8.74 -22.42 3.30
N GLN A 177 7.81 -22.71 2.38
CA GLN A 177 7.94 -22.37 0.96
C GLN A 177 7.90 -20.87 0.73
N TYR A 178 7.09 -20.13 1.49
CA TYR A 178 7.04 -18.68 1.47
C TYR A 178 8.37 -18.06 1.89
N LEU A 179 8.94 -18.50 3.01
CA LEU A 179 10.24 -18.04 3.47
C LEU A 179 11.36 -18.37 2.47
N ALA A 180 11.36 -19.57 1.89
CA ALA A 180 12.32 -19.93 0.84
C ALA A 180 12.19 -19.03 -0.40
N PHE A 181 10.95 -18.69 -0.80
CA PHE A 181 10.69 -17.75 -1.88
C PHE A 181 11.22 -16.34 -1.56
N VAL A 182 10.94 -15.83 -0.35
CA VAL A 182 11.43 -14.52 0.10
C VAL A 182 12.97 -14.49 0.16
N ASP A 183 13.60 -15.50 0.76
CA ASP A 183 15.06 -15.59 0.86
C ASP A 183 15.73 -15.65 -0.50
N GLN A 184 15.21 -16.46 -1.42
CA GLN A 184 15.75 -16.54 -2.78
C GLN A 184 15.63 -15.19 -3.49
N SER A 185 14.48 -14.52 -3.36
CA SER A 185 14.22 -13.23 -3.98
C SER A 185 15.12 -12.14 -3.43
N ILE A 186 15.23 -12.03 -2.10
CA ILE A 186 16.10 -11.06 -1.43
C ILE A 186 17.56 -11.33 -1.79
N LYS A 187 18.01 -12.59 -1.77
CA LYS A 187 19.39 -12.94 -2.16
C LYS A 187 19.72 -12.48 -3.58
N ILE A 188 18.86 -12.78 -4.56
CA ILE A 188 19.05 -12.36 -5.95
C ILE A 188 19.10 -10.83 -6.05
N LEU A 189 18.19 -10.14 -5.35
CA LEU A 189 18.19 -8.67 -5.31
C LEU A 189 19.47 -8.13 -4.67
N MET A 190 19.91 -8.66 -3.53
CA MET A 190 21.13 -8.24 -2.81
C MET A 190 22.41 -8.39 -3.63
N ASP A 191 22.55 -9.47 -4.40
CA ASP A 191 23.77 -9.78 -5.16
C ASP A 191 24.15 -8.64 -6.15
N ARG A 192 23.19 -7.76 -6.47
CA ARG A 192 23.33 -6.68 -7.44
C ARG A 192 22.93 -5.29 -6.91
N ASN A 193 22.63 -5.17 -5.62
CA ASN A 193 21.92 -4.02 -5.07
C ASN A 193 22.67 -3.36 -3.89
N ASN A 194 22.63 -2.04 -3.85
CA ASN A 194 23.07 -1.20 -2.73
C ASN A 194 21.91 -0.40 -2.10
N ARG A 195 20.68 -0.72 -2.49
CA ARG A 195 19.44 -0.05 -2.05
C ARG A 195 18.75 -0.89 -0.99
N PRO A 196 18.04 -0.27 -0.03
CA PRO A 196 17.24 -1.01 0.94
C PRO A 196 16.22 -1.92 0.25
N ILE A 197 16.08 -3.15 0.75
CA ILE A 197 15.09 -4.12 0.29
C ILE A 197 14.09 -4.35 1.41
N PHE A 198 12.80 -4.16 1.14
CA PHE A 198 11.74 -4.47 2.08
C PHE A 198 11.23 -5.89 1.86
N ALA A 199 11.29 -6.71 2.91
CA ALA A 199 10.75 -8.07 2.93
C ALA A 199 9.22 -8.03 3.11
N PRO A 200 8.44 -8.77 2.31
CA PRO A 200 6.98 -8.70 2.38
C PRO A 200 6.42 -9.34 3.66
N LEU A 201 5.25 -8.88 4.09
CA LEU A 201 4.50 -9.43 5.22
C LEU A 201 3.01 -9.18 4.99
N HIS A 202 2.22 -10.25 4.83
CA HIS A 202 0.78 -10.13 4.68
C HIS A 202 0.12 -9.63 5.98
N ILE A 203 -0.83 -8.70 5.86
CA ILE A 203 -1.60 -8.22 7.02
C ILE A 203 -2.49 -9.32 7.64
N GLU A 204 -2.89 -10.33 6.86
CA GLU A 204 -3.89 -11.34 7.27
C GLU A 204 -3.31 -12.64 7.86
N LEU A 205 -2.03 -12.66 8.23
CA LEU A 205 -1.39 -13.87 8.73
C LEU A 205 -2.01 -14.37 10.05
N SER A 206 -2.05 -15.69 10.22
CA SER A 206 -2.26 -16.31 11.52
C SER A 206 -1.09 -15.99 12.47
N LYS A 207 -1.36 -15.92 13.78
CA LYS A 207 -0.31 -15.62 14.80
C LYS A 207 0.91 -16.53 14.67
N LYS A 208 0.69 -17.83 14.44
CA LYS A 208 1.75 -18.82 14.24
C LYS A 208 2.65 -18.47 13.06
N ASN A 209 2.06 -18.13 11.92
CA ASN A 209 2.81 -17.79 10.72
C ASN A 209 3.52 -16.44 10.86
N LEU A 210 2.86 -15.46 11.48
CA LEU A 210 3.45 -14.17 11.79
C LEU A 210 4.71 -14.30 12.68
N GLU A 211 4.62 -15.04 13.80
CA GLU A 211 5.77 -15.27 14.68
C GLU A 211 6.90 -16.02 13.99
N ALA A 212 6.58 -17.03 13.16
CA ALA A 212 7.57 -17.79 12.40
C ALA A 212 8.30 -16.91 11.38
N ILE A 213 7.56 -16.09 10.63
CA ILE A 213 8.12 -15.19 9.62
C ILE A 213 8.98 -14.11 10.27
N LEU A 214 8.49 -13.42 11.30
CA LEU A 214 9.26 -12.37 11.98
C LEU A 214 10.52 -12.91 12.65
N SER A 215 10.48 -14.11 13.23
CA SER A 215 11.66 -14.76 13.82
C SER A 215 12.70 -15.11 12.75
N HIS A 216 12.26 -15.56 11.57
CA HIS A 216 13.13 -15.79 10.42
C HIS A 216 13.75 -14.47 9.93
N TYR A 217 12.93 -13.43 9.76
CA TYR A 217 13.38 -12.11 9.31
C TYR A 217 14.44 -11.53 10.24
N LYS A 218 14.23 -11.62 11.57
CA LYS A 218 15.26 -11.25 12.55
C LYS A 218 16.56 -12.03 12.33
N THR A 219 16.46 -13.35 12.13
CA THR A 219 17.65 -14.22 11.97
C THR A 219 18.43 -13.89 10.70
N GLN A 220 17.74 -13.52 9.63
CA GLN A 220 18.36 -13.10 8.36
C GLN A 220 18.77 -11.61 8.33
N GLY A 221 18.40 -10.83 9.35
CA GLY A 221 18.64 -9.38 9.40
C GLY A 221 17.65 -8.55 8.59
N TYR A 222 16.53 -9.11 8.11
CA TYR A 222 15.52 -8.37 7.36
C TYR A 222 14.72 -7.44 8.28
N THR A 223 15.17 -6.20 8.41
CA THR A 223 14.54 -5.18 9.28
C THR A 223 13.62 -4.22 8.53
N ASN A 224 13.75 -4.11 7.21
CA ASN A 224 12.83 -3.35 6.38
C ASN A 224 11.65 -4.25 6.00
N ILE A 225 10.44 -3.93 6.46
CA ILE A 225 9.26 -4.79 6.32
C ILE A 225 8.20 -4.07 5.50
N TRP A 226 7.78 -4.70 4.41
CA TRP A 226 6.67 -4.27 3.60
C TRP A 226 5.38 -4.99 4.04
N ILE A 227 4.46 -4.26 4.65
CA ILE A 227 3.14 -4.78 5.00
C ILE A 227 2.19 -4.62 3.82
N ASP A 228 1.85 -5.74 3.17
CA ASP A 228 0.82 -5.79 2.13
C ASP A 228 -0.57 -5.87 2.79
N PHE A 229 -1.37 -4.82 2.59
CA PHE A 229 -2.73 -4.74 3.11
C PHE A 229 -3.73 -5.58 2.32
N ASP A 230 -3.38 -6.08 1.14
CA ASP A 230 -4.26 -6.83 0.25
C ASP A 230 -5.67 -6.20 0.06
N ALA A 231 -5.71 -4.89 -0.12
CA ALA A 231 -6.94 -4.10 -0.24
C ALA A 231 -7.88 -4.21 0.99
N LYS A 232 -7.30 -4.38 2.19
CA LYS A 232 -8.02 -4.25 3.46
C LYS A 232 -7.97 -2.82 3.98
N SER A 233 -9.03 -2.42 4.67
CA SER A 233 -9.17 -1.09 5.25
C SER A 233 -8.68 -1.04 6.69
N CYS A 234 -8.19 0.12 7.14
CA CYS A 234 -7.84 0.39 8.54
C CYS A 234 -9.07 0.65 9.41
N ASN A 235 -9.99 -0.32 9.47
CA ASN A 235 -11.09 -0.32 10.44
C ASN A 235 -10.61 -0.92 11.78
N ASP A 236 -11.48 -0.93 12.79
CA ASP A 236 -11.16 -1.40 14.14
C ASP A 236 -10.49 -2.78 14.19
N THR A 237 -10.93 -3.70 13.33
CA THR A 237 -10.36 -5.05 13.24
C THR A 237 -8.92 -5.00 12.74
N TYR A 238 -8.64 -4.27 11.67
CA TYR A 238 -7.28 -4.16 11.12
C TYR A 238 -6.38 -3.24 11.95
N SER A 239 -6.91 -2.21 12.58
CA SER A 239 -6.17 -1.37 13.54
C SER A 239 -5.68 -2.21 14.72
N SER A 240 -6.53 -3.05 15.30
CA SER A 240 -6.14 -4.00 16.36
C SER A 240 -5.09 -5.01 15.89
N ARG A 241 -5.23 -5.47 14.64
CA ARG A 241 -4.28 -6.41 14.02
C ARG A 241 -2.92 -5.77 13.76
N LEU A 242 -2.88 -4.55 13.26
CA LEU A 242 -1.65 -3.78 13.05
C LEU A 242 -0.93 -3.54 14.37
N LYS A 243 -1.66 -3.13 15.42
CA LYS A 243 -1.08 -3.03 16.77
C LYS A 243 -0.43 -4.35 17.20
N THR A 244 -1.10 -5.48 16.98
CA THR A 244 -0.53 -6.81 17.29
C THR A 244 0.73 -7.10 16.49
N ILE A 245 0.73 -6.81 15.19
CA ILE A 245 1.89 -6.98 14.31
C ILE A 245 3.07 -6.11 14.79
N ILE A 246 2.83 -4.83 15.08
CA ILE A 246 3.85 -3.89 15.54
C ILE A 246 4.43 -4.34 16.88
N HIS A 247 3.59 -4.71 17.85
CA HIS A 247 4.06 -5.25 19.13
C HIS A 247 4.91 -6.50 18.97
N LEU A 248 4.58 -7.38 18.01
CA LEU A 248 5.38 -8.56 17.72
C LEU A 248 6.70 -8.20 17.03
N ILE A 249 6.71 -7.23 16.11
CA ILE A 249 7.92 -6.69 15.51
C ILE A 249 8.83 -6.12 16.59
N ASP A 250 8.32 -5.26 17.47
CA ASP A 250 9.10 -4.66 18.57
C ASP A 250 9.62 -5.72 19.53
N LYS A 251 8.78 -6.70 19.92
CA LYS A 251 9.17 -7.81 20.80
C LYS A 251 10.26 -8.69 20.18
N ILE A 252 10.16 -8.99 18.89
CA ILE A 252 11.06 -9.93 18.22
C ILE A 252 12.34 -9.21 17.79
N MET A 253 12.23 -8.10 17.06
CA MET A 253 13.36 -7.39 16.44
C MET A 253 14.02 -6.36 17.36
N GLY A 254 13.37 -5.99 18.47
CA GLY A 254 13.82 -4.96 19.40
C GLY A 254 13.27 -3.58 19.01
N ASN A 255 12.96 -2.77 20.03
CA ASN A 255 12.43 -1.42 19.85
C ASN A 255 13.34 -0.63 18.89
N SER A 256 12.73 -0.09 17.82
CA SER A 256 13.32 0.90 16.90
C SER A 256 14.15 0.40 15.70
N ASN A 257 14.30 -0.90 15.47
CA ASN A 257 15.14 -1.39 14.35
C ASN A 257 14.39 -1.60 13.03
N ALA A 258 13.06 -1.70 13.04
CA ALA A 258 12.30 -2.00 11.84
C ALA A 258 11.77 -0.74 11.15
N THR A 259 11.88 -0.70 9.83
CA THR A 259 11.24 0.31 8.98
C THR A 259 10.02 -0.30 8.32
N LEU A 260 8.86 0.35 8.46
CA LEU A 260 7.60 -0.20 8.00
C LEU A 260 7.07 0.53 6.75
N TYR A 261 6.92 -0.21 5.65
CA TYR A 261 6.28 0.27 4.42
C TYR A 261 4.89 -0.34 4.30
N PHE A 262 3.83 0.45 4.30
CA PHE A 262 2.45 -0.04 4.18
C PHE A 262 1.93 0.28 2.79
N SER A 263 1.50 -0.70 2.01
CA SER A 263 0.82 -0.41 0.74
C SER A 263 -0.28 -1.41 0.41
N HIS A 264 -0.95 -1.14 -0.71
CA HIS A 264 -2.16 -1.82 -1.16
C HIS A 264 -3.32 -1.67 -0.17
N ILE A 265 -3.40 -0.50 0.46
CA ILE A 265 -4.40 -0.21 1.49
C ILE A 265 -5.74 0.07 0.80
N LYS A 266 -6.85 -0.34 1.39
CA LYS A 266 -8.15 0.10 0.88
C LYS A 266 -8.34 1.60 1.15
N LYS A 267 -8.73 2.34 0.13
CA LYS A 267 -8.94 3.80 0.17
C LYS A 267 -9.93 4.22 1.27
N GLU A 268 -11.10 3.58 1.34
CA GLU A 268 -12.23 4.01 2.17
C GLU A 268 -12.68 2.96 3.20
N LEU A 269 -13.20 3.45 4.32
CA LEU A 269 -13.96 2.68 5.31
C LEU A 269 -15.40 2.49 4.82
N LEU A 270 -15.83 1.23 4.73
CA LEU A 270 -17.22 0.81 4.40
C LEU A 270 -17.91 1.64 3.30
N PRO A 271 -17.28 1.85 2.12
CA PRO A 271 -17.83 2.77 1.13
C PRO A 271 -19.11 2.23 0.51
N HIS A 272 -20.15 3.08 0.42
CA HIS A 272 -21.39 2.77 -0.27
C HIS A 272 -21.61 3.70 -1.48
N VAL A 273 -22.14 3.15 -2.58
CA VAL A 273 -22.31 3.88 -3.85
C VAL A 273 -23.36 4.99 -3.80
N GLN A 274 -24.32 4.88 -2.88
CA GLN A 274 -25.37 5.90 -2.68
C GLN A 274 -24.89 7.10 -1.86
N GLU A 275 -23.81 6.94 -1.12
CA GLU A 275 -23.31 8.00 -0.26
C GLU A 275 -22.49 9.00 -1.07
N ASN A 276 -22.46 10.25 -0.65
CA ASN A 276 -21.61 11.27 -1.28
C ASN A 276 -20.25 11.40 -0.59
N LYS A 277 -20.09 10.71 0.55
CA LYS A 277 -18.85 10.69 1.33
C LYS A 277 -18.60 9.30 1.91
N ALA A 278 -17.34 8.92 2.10
CA ALA A 278 -16.95 7.76 2.92
C ALA A 278 -15.66 8.08 3.69
N ALA A 279 -15.55 7.63 4.94
CA ALA A 279 -14.40 7.96 5.77
C ALA A 279 -13.12 7.35 5.18
N ALA A 280 -12.02 8.12 5.20
CA ALA A 280 -10.75 7.67 4.66
C ALA A 280 -10.13 6.57 5.55
N SER A 281 -9.62 5.52 4.91
CA SER A 281 -9.00 4.36 5.57
C SER A 281 -7.47 4.39 5.44
N ASP A 282 -6.97 4.75 4.27
CA ASP A 282 -5.55 4.77 3.94
C ASP A 282 -4.77 5.81 4.76
N ILE A 283 -5.29 7.03 4.92
CA ILE A 283 -4.64 8.10 5.67
C ILE A 283 -4.47 7.77 7.16
N LEU A 284 -5.29 6.87 7.71
CA LEU A 284 -5.24 6.48 9.12
C LEU A 284 -3.98 5.67 9.46
N THR A 285 -3.35 5.05 8.46
CA THR A 285 -2.11 4.26 8.65
C THR A 285 -0.97 5.07 9.26
N GLN A 286 -0.93 6.39 9.04
CA GLN A 286 0.09 7.26 9.63
C GLN A 286 0.05 7.25 11.16
N PHE A 287 -1.10 6.97 11.77
CA PHE A 287 -1.28 6.88 13.22
C PHE A 287 -1.16 5.45 13.76
N LEU A 288 -0.86 4.49 12.88
CA LEU A 288 -0.77 3.07 13.18
C LEU A 288 0.63 2.54 12.82
N GLY A 289 1.67 3.35 13.07
CA GLY A 289 3.07 2.94 12.98
C GLY A 289 3.70 2.90 11.58
N ALA A 290 3.03 3.39 10.53
CA ALA A 290 3.61 3.42 9.18
C ALA A 290 4.78 4.41 9.10
N ASP A 291 5.94 3.96 8.61
CA ASP A 291 7.05 4.85 8.23
C ASP A 291 6.87 5.38 6.81
N PHE A 292 6.49 4.49 5.89
CA PHE A 292 6.10 4.83 4.53
C PHE A 292 4.66 4.39 4.26
N ILE A 293 3.88 5.27 3.66
CA ILE A 293 2.50 5.01 3.25
C ILE A 293 2.48 4.98 1.72
N GLY A 294 2.39 3.78 1.16
CA GLY A 294 2.33 3.49 -0.26
C GLY A 294 0.95 3.70 -0.88
N THR A 295 0.69 2.99 -1.98
CA THR A 295 -0.53 3.17 -2.77
C THR A 295 -1.74 2.46 -2.20
N ASP A 296 -2.92 2.97 -2.58
CA ASP A 296 -4.19 2.30 -2.36
C ASP A 296 -4.42 1.17 -3.37
N ARG A 297 -5.32 0.25 -3.03
CA ARG A 297 -5.73 -0.84 -3.92
C ARG A 297 -7.21 -1.14 -3.75
N GLU A 298 -7.87 -1.34 -4.89
CA GLU A 298 -9.22 -1.89 -4.92
C GLU A 298 -9.20 -3.42 -4.70
N PRO A 299 -10.11 -3.97 -3.88
CA PRO A 299 -10.20 -5.40 -3.70
C PRO A 299 -10.46 -6.08 -5.04
N TRP A 300 -9.77 -7.20 -5.28
CA TRP A 300 -9.99 -7.97 -6.48
C TRP A 300 -11.43 -8.47 -6.50
N ARG A 301 -12.23 -7.94 -7.42
CA ARG A 301 -13.55 -8.47 -7.72
C ARG A 301 -13.38 -9.40 -8.92
N PRO A 302 -13.77 -10.68 -8.83
CA PRO A 302 -13.81 -11.56 -9.99
C PRO A 302 -14.53 -10.80 -11.11
N PHE A 303 -13.89 -10.76 -12.29
CA PHE A 303 -14.36 -10.02 -13.45
C PHE A 303 -15.88 -10.15 -13.54
N LEU A 304 -16.59 -9.07 -13.24
CA LEU A 304 -18.04 -9.03 -13.35
C LEU A 304 -18.31 -9.02 -14.85
N GLY A 305 -18.32 -10.19 -15.48
CA GLY A 305 -18.72 -10.40 -16.87
C GLY A 305 -20.15 -9.93 -17.19
N ASN A 306 -20.81 -9.29 -16.22
CA ASN A 306 -22.19 -8.83 -16.25
C ASN A 306 -22.33 -7.30 -16.25
N LEU A 307 -21.26 -6.50 -16.35
CA LEU A 307 -21.42 -5.04 -16.60
C LEU A 307 -21.89 -4.74 -18.04
N TYR A 308 -21.76 -5.71 -18.95
CA TYR A 308 -22.29 -5.63 -20.31
C TYR A 308 -23.62 -6.40 -20.49
N ASN A 309 -24.16 -6.94 -19.40
CA ASN A 309 -25.50 -7.53 -19.38
C ASN A 309 -26.46 -6.51 -18.76
N ASP A 310 -27.29 -5.90 -19.61
CA ASP A 310 -28.22 -4.84 -19.22
C ASP A 310 -29.17 -5.29 -18.10
N ASP A 311 -29.64 -6.54 -18.11
CA ASP A 311 -30.54 -7.08 -17.09
C ASP A 311 -29.84 -7.20 -15.73
N ALA A 312 -28.60 -7.69 -15.73
CA ALA A 312 -27.81 -7.81 -14.50
C ALA A 312 -27.43 -6.43 -13.92
N LEU A 313 -27.24 -5.42 -14.78
CA LEU A 313 -27.01 -4.05 -14.35
C LEU A 313 -28.28 -3.42 -13.76
N ALA A 314 -29.45 -3.63 -14.39
CA ALA A 314 -30.74 -3.18 -13.87
C ALA A 314 -31.07 -3.82 -12.51
N GLU A 315 -30.81 -5.11 -12.36
CA GLU A 315 -30.98 -5.81 -11.08
C GLU A 315 -30.08 -5.22 -9.98
N ARG A 316 -28.81 -4.90 -10.31
CA ARG A 316 -27.90 -4.24 -9.35
C ARG A 316 -28.33 -2.83 -8.99
N ALA A 317 -28.78 -2.05 -9.97
CA ALA A 317 -29.31 -0.71 -9.73
C ALA A 317 -30.49 -0.78 -8.74
N SER A 318 -31.44 -1.69 -8.98
CA SER A 318 -32.59 -1.92 -8.09
C SER A 318 -32.16 -2.37 -6.69
N LYS A 319 -31.23 -3.32 -6.56
CA LYS A 319 -30.69 -3.77 -5.25
C LYS A 319 -29.99 -2.65 -4.47
N ASN A 320 -29.45 -1.66 -5.15
CA ASN A 320 -28.84 -0.48 -4.53
C ASN A 320 -29.82 0.71 -4.49
N ASN A 321 -31.12 0.47 -4.63
CA ASN A 321 -32.21 1.46 -4.60
C ASN A 321 -32.05 2.63 -5.60
N PHE A 322 -31.50 2.37 -6.78
CA PHE A 322 -31.49 3.33 -7.89
C PHE A 322 -32.69 3.10 -8.81
N ALA A 323 -33.34 4.19 -9.22
CA ALA A 323 -34.50 4.15 -10.12
C ALA A 323 -34.13 3.71 -11.55
N THR A 324 -32.91 4.02 -12.00
CA THR A 324 -32.45 3.71 -13.35
C THR A 324 -31.01 3.16 -13.33
N LYS A 325 -30.67 2.38 -14.37
CA LYS A 325 -29.30 1.90 -14.58
C LYS A 325 -28.30 3.05 -14.80
N ASP A 326 -28.73 4.11 -15.48
CA ASP A 326 -27.87 5.25 -15.79
C ASP A 326 -27.52 6.04 -14.53
N ALA A 327 -28.48 6.27 -13.63
CA ALA A 327 -28.22 6.90 -12.33
C ALA A 327 -27.26 6.05 -11.48
N TYR A 328 -27.38 4.72 -11.53
CA TYR A 328 -26.45 3.82 -10.85
C TYR A 328 -25.03 3.90 -11.44
N LEU A 329 -24.89 3.94 -12.77
CA LEU A 329 -23.59 4.07 -13.44
C LEU A 329 -22.92 5.41 -13.15
N GLU A 330 -23.69 6.50 -13.15
CA GLU A 330 -23.22 7.82 -12.77
C GLU A 330 -22.74 7.84 -11.32
N ALA A 331 -23.56 7.37 -10.37
CA ALA A 331 -23.18 7.29 -8.96
C ALA A 331 -21.94 6.40 -8.76
N HIS A 332 -21.83 5.27 -9.47
CA HIS A 332 -20.66 4.41 -9.43
C HIS A 332 -19.41 5.11 -10.00
N THR A 333 -19.58 5.97 -11.00
CA THR A 333 -18.49 6.76 -11.58
C THR A 333 -18.00 7.80 -10.59
N PHE A 334 -18.89 8.56 -9.94
CA PHE A 334 -18.50 9.49 -8.87
C PHE A 334 -17.87 8.77 -7.67
N HIS A 335 -18.47 7.67 -7.22
CA HIS A 335 -17.99 6.84 -6.12
C HIS A 335 -16.54 6.39 -6.33
N LYS A 336 -16.22 5.90 -7.52
CA LYS A 336 -14.87 5.46 -7.88
C LYS A 336 -13.86 6.61 -7.80
N HIS A 337 -14.25 7.80 -8.26
CA HIS A 337 -13.37 8.96 -8.41
C HIS A 337 -13.48 9.98 -7.26
N ARG A 338 -13.97 9.57 -6.09
CA ARG A 338 -14.01 10.43 -4.90
C ARG A 338 -12.63 10.97 -4.54
N ILE A 339 -12.62 12.21 -4.06
CA ILE A 339 -11.43 12.96 -3.69
C ILE A 339 -11.26 13.00 -2.17
N PHE A 340 -10.04 12.74 -1.71
CA PHE A 340 -9.66 12.88 -0.31
C PHE A 340 -9.71 14.34 0.11
N ASP A 341 -10.48 14.66 1.14
CA ASP A 341 -10.52 15.98 1.77
C ASP A 341 -9.68 15.99 3.07
N PRO A 342 -8.52 16.69 3.08
CA PRO A 342 -7.64 16.76 4.25
C PRO A 342 -8.29 17.32 5.50
N ASP A 343 -9.28 18.20 5.36
CA ASP A 343 -9.89 18.92 6.47
C ASP A 343 -10.91 18.06 7.22
N SER A 344 -11.67 17.23 6.51
CA SER A 344 -12.68 16.37 7.12
C SER A 344 -12.26 14.91 7.32
N TYR A 345 -11.26 14.40 6.59
CA TYR A 345 -10.91 12.96 6.51
C TYR A 345 -11.97 12.10 5.82
N TYR A 346 -12.80 12.71 4.97
CA TYR A 346 -13.66 11.99 4.04
C TYR A 346 -13.05 11.92 2.64
N TYR A 347 -13.36 10.84 1.92
CA TYR A 347 -13.40 10.85 0.47
C TYR A 347 -14.78 11.33 0.04
N LEU A 348 -14.84 12.40 -0.75
CA LEU A 348 -16.08 13.04 -1.19
C LEU A 348 -16.27 12.88 -2.70
N ASN A 349 -17.51 12.74 -3.16
CA ASN A 349 -17.83 12.83 -4.59
C ASN A 349 -17.42 14.23 -5.10
N LEU A 350 -16.98 14.32 -6.36
CA LEU A 350 -16.49 15.58 -6.95
C LEU A 350 -17.53 16.70 -6.88
N ASP A 351 -18.80 16.39 -7.12
CA ASP A 351 -19.93 17.33 -7.07
C ASP A 351 -20.28 17.81 -5.64
N HIS A 352 -19.73 17.15 -4.62
CA HIS A 352 -19.87 17.49 -3.20
C HIS A 352 -18.56 17.96 -2.57
N TYR A 353 -17.48 18.09 -3.35
CA TYR A 353 -16.18 18.50 -2.84
C TYR A 353 -16.20 20.02 -2.53
N PRO A 354 -15.82 20.45 -1.31
CA PRO A 354 -16.09 21.82 -0.85
C PRO A 354 -15.15 22.89 -1.43
N GLN A 355 -14.02 22.49 -2.02
CA GLN A 355 -12.97 23.39 -2.50
C GLN A 355 -12.79 23.28 -4.01
N SER A 356 -12.25 24.32 -4.65
CA SER A 356 -11.89 24.22 -6.07
C SER A 356 -10.65 23.33 -6.24
N LEU A 357 -10.75 22.32 -7.09
CA LEU A 357 -9.65 21.44 -7.40
C LEU A 357 -8.73 22.04 -8.49
N PRO A 358 -7.42 21.76 -8.44
CA PRO A 358 -6.45 22.23 -9.44
C PRO A 358 -6.57 21.50 -10.79
N ILE A 359 -7.33 20.39 -10.83
CA ILE A 359 -7.60 19.58 -12.02
C ILE A 359 -9.12 19.55 -12.22
N SER A 360 -9.58 19.66 -13.47
CA SER A 360 -11.02 19.67 -13.76
C SER A 360 -11.69 18.33 -13.45
N ASP A 361 -12.94 18.38 -13.01
CA ASP A 361 -13.77 17.20 -12.74
C ASP A 361 -13.84 16.26 -13.95
N SER A 362 -13.97 16.82 -15.16
CA SER A 362 -14.00 16.05 -16.41
C SER A 362 -12.73 15.21 -16.62
N THR A 363 -11.57 15.71 -16.21
CA THR A 363 -10.30 14.98 -16.30
C THR A 363 -10.23 13.91 -15.22
N LEU A 364 -10.62 14.25 -13.99
CA LEU A 364 -10.62 13.33 -12.84
C LEU A 364 -11.58 12.16 -13.01
N LEU A 365 -12.74 12.37 -13.65
CA LEU A 365 -13.73 11.34 -13.94
C LEU A 365 -13.33 10.43 -15.11
N LYS A 366 -12.53 10.95 -16.05
CA LYS A 366 -12.09 10.21 -17.25
C LYS A 366 -10.85 9.37 -16.96
N ASP A 367 -9.93 9.86 -16.14
CA ASP A 367 -8.65 9.23 -15.87
C ASP A 367 -8.45 8.93 -14.38
N ASN A 368 -8.65 7.65 -14.02
CA ASN A 368 -8.46 7.17 -12.66
C ASN A 368 -7.00 7.29 -12.18
N ALA A 369 -6.01 7.25 -13.07
CA ALA A 369 -4.61 7.41 -12.68
C ALA A 369 -4.35 8.86 -12.20
N VAL A 370 -4.93 9.84 -12.89
CA VAL A 370 -4.87 11.26 -12.49
C VAL A 370 -5.58 11.47 -11.15
N ASN A 371 -6.76 10.85 -10.97
CA ASN A 371 -7.50 10.87 -9.70
C ASN A 371 -6.68 10.31 -8.53
N GLN A 372 -6.07 9.13 -8.71
CA GLN A 372 -5.22 8.50 -7.70
C GLN A 372 -3.97 9.33 -7.37
N PHE A 373 -3.36 9.97 -8.37
CA PHE A 373 -2.22 10.87 -8.17
C PHE A 373 -2.61 12.10 -7.35
N LEU A 374 -3.75 12.74 -7.68
CA LEU A 374 -4.27 13.88 -6.94
C LEU A 374 -4.54 13.50 -5.48
N ASN A 375 -5.25 12.40 -5.24
CA ASN A 375 -5.53 11.90 -3.89
C ASN A 375 -4.24 11.64 -3.10
N SER A 376 -3.26 10.96 -3.72
CA SER A 376 -1.97 10.72 -3.08
C SER A 376 -1.22 12.01 -2.76
N THR A 377 -1.32 13.03 -3.61
CA THR A 377 -0.71 14.35 -3.40
C THR A 377 -1.38 15.08 -2.23
N LEU A 378 -2.71 15.09 -2.17
CA LEU A 378 -3.46 15.67 -1.05
C LEU A 378 -3.14 14.98 0.27
N MET A 379 -3.06 13.65 0.27
CA MET A 379 -2.62 12.88 1.43
C MET A 379 -1.19 13.21 1.86
N HIS A 380 -0.28 13.42 0.91
CA HIS A 380 1.10 13.78 1.24
C HIS A 380 1.17 15.12 1.97
N LEU A 381 0.50 16.14 1.43
CA LEU A 381 0.42 17.45 2.06
C LEU A 381 -0.23 17.36 3.45
N GLU A 382 -1.23 16.49 3.61
CA GLU A 382 -1.88 16.24 4.89
C GLU A 382 -0.96 15.54 5.91
N VAL A 383 -0.13 14.59 5.49
CA VAL A 383 0.86 13.95 6.36
C VAL A 383 1.89 14.98 6.84
N GLU A 384 2.37 15.86 5.95
CA GLU A 384 3.27 16.95 6.35
C GLU A 384 2.61 17.94 7.33
N ARG A 385 1.33 18.29 7.10
CA ARG A 385 0.55 19.12 8.02
C ARG A 385 0.38 18.46 9.40
N THR A 386 0.12 17.15 9.41
CA THR A 386 -0.04 16.34 10.62
C THR A 386 1.26 16.32 11.42
N LYS A 387 2.39 16.03 10.76
CA LYS A 387 3.72 16.03 11.37
C LYS A 387 4.04 17.37 12.03
N LYS A 388 3.81 18.49 11.33
CA LYS A 388 4.01 19.84 11.89
C LYS A 388 3.17 20.06 13.15
N THR A 389 1.87 19.79 13.07
CA THR A 389 0.94 20.04 14.18
C THR A 389 1.22 19.15 15.39
N ILE A 390 1.54 17.87 15.19
CA ILE A 390 1.90 16.96 16.28
C ILE A 390 3.27 17.30 16.86
N SER A 391 4.22 17.77 16.05
CA SER A 391 5.52 18.24 16.55
C SER A 391 5.36 19.39 17.54
N GLU A 392 4.43 20.31 17.28
CA GLU A 392 4.12 21.46 18.12
C GLU A 392 3.27 21.09 19.35
N THR A 393 2.22 20.28 19.16
CA THR A 393 1.22 19.99 20.22
C THR A 393 1.53 18.75 21.05
N LYS A 394 2.35 17.83 20.51
CA LYS A 394 2.60 16.47 21.02
C LYS A 394 1.33 15.65 21.27
N SER A 395 0.23 15.93 20.56
CA SER A 395 -1.05 15.24 20.76
C SER A 395 -1.72 14.87 19.43
N VAL A 396 -1.87 13.56 19.20
CA VAL A 396 -2.67 13.00 18.09
C VAL A 396 -4.14 13.32 18.32
N LYS A 397 -4.64 13.17 19.55
CA LYS A 397 -6.05 13.39 19.88
C LYS A 397 -6.49 14.81 19.55
N LYS A 398 -5.67 15.80 19.93
CA LYS A 398 -5.95 17.22 19.62
C LYS A 398 -6.03 17.47 18.12
N TYR A 399 -5.15 16.83 17.35
CA TYR A 399 -5.17 16.94 15.90
C TYR A 399 -6.41 16.29 15.28
N LEU A 400 -6.68 15.02 15.62
CA LEU A 400 -7.80 14.26 15.06
C LEU A 400 -9.16 14.80 15.46
N ASN A 401 -9.28 15.45 16.62
CA ASN A 401 -10.51 16.16 17.03
C ASN A 401 -10.90 17.30 16.09
N THR A 402 -10.04 17.74 15.18
CA THR A 402 -10.39 18.74 14.16
C THR A 402 -11.07 18.14 12.93
N LYS A 403 -11.13 16.81 12.82
CA LYS A 403 -11.58 16.10 11.62
C LYS A 403 -13.01 15.59 11.79
N ALA A 404 -13.91 16.01 10.91
CA ALA A 404 -15.33 15.64 10.96
C ALA A 404 -15.53 14.11 10.92
N ALA A 405 -14.82 13.40 10.04
CA ALA A 405 -14.93 11.95 9.93
C ALA A 405 -14.58 11.22 11.23
N ILE A 406 -13.64 11.76 12.01
CA ILE A 406 -13.25 11.16 13.29
C ILE A 406 -14.28 11.47 14.37
N GLN A 407 -14.84 12.69 14.39
CA GLN A 407 -15.89 13.06 15.33
C GLN A 407 -17.18 12.26 15.10
N GLU A 408 -17.54 12.01 13.84
CA GLU A 408 -18.70 11.22 13.45
C GLU A 408 -18.51 9.71 13.67
N ASN A 409 -17.26 9.24 13.78
CA ASN A 409 -16.89 7.82 13.94
C ASN A 409 -15.90 7.65 15.12
N PRO A 410 -16.36 7.73 16.37
CA PRO A 410 -15.49 7.74 17.55
C PRO A 410 -14.63 6.47 17.70
N ASP A 411 -15.08 5.33 17.18
CA ASP A 411 -14.31 4.09 17.17
C ASP A 411 -12.95 4.26 16.46
N ILE A 412 -12.85 5.13 15.46
CA ILE A 412 -11.57 5.44 14.79
C ILE A 412 -10.60 6.11 15.79
N MET A 413 -11.09 7.06 16.58
CA MET A 413 -10.28 7.74 17.60
C MET A 413 -9.78 6.75 18.65
N ASP A 414 -10.67 5.90 19.16
CA ASP A 414 -10.36 4.92 20.22
C ASP A 414 -9.34 3.88 19.75
N ASN A 415 -9.31 3.60 18.45
CA ASN A 415 -8.31 2.73 17.84
C ASN A 415 -6.96 3.40 17.62
N ILE A 416 -6.87 4.73 17.59
CA ILE A 416 -5.62 5.45 17.36
C ILE A 416 -5.00 5.94 18.68
N VAL A 417 -5.82 6.54 19.53
CA VAL A 417 -5.40 7.16 20.78
C VAL A 417 -5.37 6.09 21.86
N VAL A 418 -4.24 5.95 22.54
CA VAL A 418 -4.14 5.05 23.70
C VAL A 418 -4.88 5.72 24.86
N PRO A 419 -5.89 5.07 25.47
CA PRO A 419 -6.50 5.59 26.67
C PRO A 419 -5.41 5.82 27.71
N GLN A 420 -5.33 7.01 28.32
CA GLN A 420 -4.42 7.23 29.44
C GLN A 420 -4.67 6.12 30.46
N ARG A 421 -3.64 5.31 30.76
CA ARG A 421 -3.74 4.28 31.80
C ARG A 421 -4.30 4.96 33.04
N ALA A 422 -5.42 4.44 33.54
CA ALA A 422 -5.74 4.65 34.95
C ALA A 422 -4.48 4.23 35.74
N PRO A 423 -4.05 5.00 36.75
CA PRO A 423 -2.89 4.63 37.55
C PRO A 423 -3.04 3.18 37.98
N ASP A 424 -1.95 2.41 37.87
CA ASP A 424 -1.96 1.00 38.22
C ASP A 424 -2.44 0.87 39.68
N LEU A 425 -3.12 -0.23 40.04
CA LEU A 425 -3.56 -0.44 41.42
C LEU A 425 -2.36 -0.35 42.39
N MET A 426 -1.17 -0.71 41.89
CA MET A 426 0.11 -0.57 42.59
C MET A 426 0.55 0.90 42.79
N ASP A 427 0.28 1.80 41.84
CA ASP A 427 0.55 3.23 41.98
C ASP A 427 -0.41 3.91 42.96
N PHE A 428 -1.64 3.40 43.06
CA PHE A 428 -2.64 3.86 44.02
C PHE A 428 -2.34 3.36 45.45
N LEU A 429 -1.88 2.10 45.58
CA LEU A 429 -1.55 1.48 46.87
C LEU A 429 -0.18 1.90 47.42
N GLY A 430 0.75 2.34 46.58
CA GLY A 430 2.05 2.88 47.00
C GLY A 430 2.01 4.31 47.54
N ASN A 431 0.86 4.98 47.47
CA ASN A 431 0.62 6.34 47.96
C ASN A 431 -0.35 6.41 49.15
N LEU A 432 -0.67 5.27 49.76
CA LEU A 432 -1.33 5.12 51.07
C LEU A 432 -0.27 4.69 52.10
#